data_AF-A0AA38G6T8-F1
#
_entry.id   AF-A0AA38G6T8-F1
#
_cell.length_a   1.000
_cell.length_b   1.000
_cell.length_c   1.000
_cell.angle_alpha   90.00
_cell.angle_beta   90.00
_cell.angle_gamma   90.00
#
_symmetry.space_group_name_H-M   'P 1'
#
loop_
_entity.id
_entity.type
_entity.pdbx_description
1 polymer ?
#
loop_
_entity_poly.entity_id
_entity_poly.type
_entity_poly.pdbx_seq_one_letter_code
_entity_poly.pdbx_strand_id
1 'polypeptide(L)'
;LWGIVSGKDAPPTDADLLEKYEKADAKALMLITLSLSDEVQPYIREATASSQAWSALCTIYEAKNLTTKLQLQTKLHTMSMHDGESVEAFLRRVAELRAELSALGEPVDDKLLVPLTLRALPSRFQTLITTLTITQQE
;
A
#
# COMPACT_ATOMS: atom_id res chain seq x y z
N LEU A 1 -10.28 2.38 26.22
CA LEU A 1 -9.82 1.27 25.35
C LEU A 1 -8.84 1.76 24.30
N TRP A 2 -9.19 2.74 23.45
CA TRP A 2 -8.27 3.24 22.41
C TRP A 2 -6.95 3.83 22.94
N GLY A 3 -6.95 4.54 24.08
CA GLY A 3 -5.71 5.07 24.68
C GLY A 3 -4.73 3.98 25.14
N ILE A 4 -5.24 2.82 25.55
CA ILE A 4 -4.48 1.62 25.92
C ILE A 4 -3.91 0.94 24.68
N VAL A 5 -4.75 0.72 23.65
CA VAL A 5 -4.36 0.10 22.37
C VAL A 5 -3.33 0.94 21.61
N SER A 6 -3.42 2.27 21.70
CA SER A 6 -2.46 3.18 21.07
C SER A 6 -1.18 3.41 21.88
N GLY A 7 -1.06 2.79 23.06
CA GLY A 7 0.11 2.95 23.96
C GLY A 7 0.24 4.35 24.58
N LYS A 8 -0.82 5.17 24.53
CA LYS A 8 -0.84 6.52 25.13
C LYS A 8 -1.12 6.50 26.62
N ASP A 9 -1.91 5.53 27.08
CA ASP A 9 -2.17 5.32 28.50
C ASP A 9 -1.09 4.38 29.06
N ALA A 10 -0.12 4.93 29.80
CA ALA A 10 0.88 4.12 30.51
C ALA A 10 0.22 3.37 31.68
N PRO A 11 0.74 2.18 32.07
CA PRO A 11 0.21 1.44 33.20
C PRO A 11 0.20 2.32 34.48
N PRO A 12 -0.95 2.47 35.15
CA PRO A 12 -1.06 3.26 36.37
C PRO A 12 -0.21 2.67 37.51
N THR A 13 0.36 3.52 38.36
CA THR A 13 1.15 3.09 39.54
C THR A 13 0.26 2.60 40.69
N ASP A 14 -1.02 3.00 40.73
CA ASP A 14 -2.01 2.54 41.71
C ASP A 14 -2.51 1.12 41.42
N ALA A 15 -2.51 0.24 42.43
CA ALA A 15 -2.87 -1.16 42.30
C ALA A 15 -4.32 -1.40 41.80
N ASP A 16 -5.29 -0.62 42.30
CA ASP A 16 -6.70 -0.72 41.87
C ASP A 16 -6.93 -0.21 40.43
N LEU A 17 -6.07 0.68 39.96
CA LEU A 17 -6.11 1.19 38.58
C LEU A 17 -5.37 0.27 37.62
N LEU A 18 -4.33 -0.43 38.09
CA LEU A 18 -3.60 -1.44 37.33
C LEU A 18 -4.50 -2.64 36.99
N GLU A 19 -5.28 -3.18 37.94
CA GLU A 19 -6.18 -4.30 37.67
C GLU A 19 -7.27 -3.94 36.63
N LYS A 20 -7.78 -2.70 36.68
CA LYS A 20 -8.73 -2.19 35.69
C LYS A 20 -8.08 -2.00 34.31
N TYR A 21 -6.82 -1.54 34.29
CA TYR A 21 -6.04 -1.39 33.07
C TYR A 21 -5.78 -2.76 32.41
N GLU A 22 -5.34 -3.76 33.16
CA GLU A 22 -5.09 -5.12 32.66
C GLU A 22 -6.36 -5.78 32.11
N LYS A 23 -7.50 -5.65 32.81
CA LYS A 23 -8.78 -6.15 32.29
C LYS A 23 -9.20 -5.46 31.00
N ALA A 24 -8.94 -4.15 30.90
CA ALA A 24 -9.24 -3.37 29.70
C ALA A 24 -8.31 -3.70 28.53
N ASP A 25 -7.02 -3.92 28.79
CA ASP A 25 -6.02 -4.35 27.81
C ASP A 25 -6.32 -5.76 27.29
N ALA A 26 -6.59 -6.72 28.17
CA ALA A 26 -6.97 -8.08 27.79
C ALA A 26 -8.25 -8.11 26.95
N LYS A 27 -9.25 -7.27 27.29
CA LYS A 27 -10.47 -7.12 26.49
C LYS A 27 -10.18 -6.54 25.11
N ALA A 28 -9.28 -5.55 25.03
CA ALA A 28 -8.89 -4.96 23.76
C ALA A 28 -8.10 -5.94 22.88
N LEU A 29 -7.16 -6.69 23.47
CA LEU A 29 -6.41 -7.75 22.79
C LEU A 29 -7.36 -8.80 22.22
N MET A 30 -8.35 -9.27 23.01
CA MET A 30 -9.35 -10.22 22.54
C MET A 30 -10.16 -9.68 21.36
N LEU A 31 -10.60 -8.41 21.41
CA LEU A 31 -11.33 -7.79 20.31
C LEU A 31 -10.49 -7.67 19.04
N ILE A 32 -9.20 -7.32 19.17
CA ILE A 32 -8.27 -7.27 18.04
C ILE A 32 -8.15 -8.67 17.43
N THR A 33 -7.87 -9.69 18.23
CA THR A 33 -7.71 -11.07 17.75
C THR A 33 -8.97 -11.60 17.06
N LEU A 34 -10.16 -11.33 17.62
CA LEU A 34 -11.44 -11.76 17.04
C LEU A 34 -11.78 -11.04 15.72
N SER A 35 -11.24 -9.84 15.51
CA SER A 35 -11.49 -9.05 14.30
C SER A 35 -10.57 -9.40 13.14
N LEU A 36 -9.55 -10.24 13.37
CA LEU A 36 -8.52 -10.59 12.39
C LEU A 36 -8.80 -11.94 11.75
N SER A 37 -8.55 -12.02 10.44
CA SER A 37 -8.55 -13.26 9.68
C SER A 37 -7.43 -14.22 10.13
N ASP A 38 -7.62 -15.51 9.93
CA ASP A 38 -6.66 -16.56 10.33
C ASP A 38 -5.26 -16.36 9.74
N GLU A 39 -5.13 -15.67 8.61
CA GLU A 39 -3.84 -15.34 7.98
C GLU A 39 -2.98 -14.38 8.82
N VAL A 40 -3.60 -13.50 9.62
CA VAL A 40 -2.90 -12.45 10.37
C VAL A 40 -2.65 -12.84 11.83
N GLN A 41 -3.38 -13.84 12.34
CA GLN A 41 -3.28 -14.33 13.71
C GLN A 41 -1.87 -14.83 14.11
N PRO A 42 -1.08 -15.53 13.27
CA PRO A 42 0.26 -15.98 13.64
C PRO A 42 1.19 -14.83 14.02
N TYR A 43 1.00 -13.66 13.42
CA TYR A 43 1.87 -12.51 13.61
C TYR A 43 1.59 -11.74 14.91
N ILE A 44 0.39 -11.85 15.46
CA ILE A 44 0.01 -11.24 16.73
C ILE A 44 -0.01 -12.24 17.90
N ARG A 45 0.24 -13.53 17.63
CA ARG A 45 0.18 -14.61 18.62
C ARG A 45 1.17 -14.42 19.78
N GLU A 46 2.30 -13.78 19.51
CA GLU A 46 3.33 -13.49 20.53
C GLU A 46 3.07 -12.18 21.30
N ALA A 47 2.08 -11.39 20.88
CA ALA A 47 1.75 -10.14 21.55
C ALA A 47 1.03 -10.39 22.88
N THR A 48 1.61 -9.90 23.98
CA THR A 48 1.05 -10.05 25.33
C THR A 48 0.20 -8.86 25.75
N ALA A 49 0.31 -7.73 25.05
CA ALA A 49 -0.45 -6.51 25.28
C ALA A 49 -1.20 -6.07 24.02
N SER A 50 -2.35 -5.41 24.19
CA SER A 50 -3.15 -4.93 23.04
C SER A 50 -2.39 -3.91 22.18
N SER A 51 -1.51 -3.12 22.78
CA SER A 51 -0.63 -2.18 22.09
C SER A 51 0.42 -2.86 21.22
N GLN A 52 1.00 -3.97 21.70
CA GLN A 52 1.95 -4.76 20.92
C GLN A 52 1.28 -5.40 19.70
N ALA A 53 0.07 -5.96 19.90
CA ALA A 53 -0.71 -6.54 18.80
C ALA A 53 -1.03 -5.47 17.75
N TRP A 54 -1.45 -4.28 18.18
CA TRP A 54 -1.73 -3.16 17.29
C TRP A 54 -0.48 -2.67 16.53
N SER A 55 0.66 -2.50 17.21
CA SER A 55 1.93 -2.12 16.57
C SER A 55 2.42 -3.16 15.56
N ALA A 56 2.28 -4.46 15.86
CA ALA A 56 2.63 -5.53 14.93
C ALA A 56 1.78 -5.48 13.66
N LEU A 57 0.47 -5.27 13.80
CA LEU A 57 -0.44 -5.07 12.66
C LEU A 57 -0.03 -3.85 11.82
N CYS A 58 0.20 -2.70 12.46
CA CYS A 58 0.66 -1.50 11.76
C CYS A 58 1.93 -1.78 10.96
N THR A 59 2.92 -2.44 11.57
CA THR A 59 4.20 -2.77 10.91
C THR A 59 4.01 -3.66 9.68
N ILE A 60 3.17 -4.70 9.80
CA ILE A 60 2.92 -5.65 8.71
C ILE A 60 2.19 -4.98 7.56
N TYR A 61 1.14 -4.21 7.86
CA TYR A 61 0.36 -3.55 6.82
C TYR A 61 1.15 -2.39 6.19
N GLU A 62 1.99 -1.70 6.94
CA GLU A 62 2.90 -0.69 6.41
C GLU A 62 3.98 -1.30 5.51
N ALA A 63 4.61 -2.40 5.93
CA ALA A 63 5.59 -3.14 5.11
C ALA A 63 4.97 -3.75 3.85
N LYS A 64 3.75 -4.30 3.96
CA LYS A 64 2.97 -4.78 2.81
C LYS A 64 2.68 -3.61 1.86
N ASN A 65 2.23 -2.47 2.37
CA ASN A 65 1.97 -1.29 1.55
C ASN A 65 3.24 -0.81 0.82
N LEU A 66 4.38 -0.75 1.51
CA LEU A 66 5.66 -0.39 0.89
C LEU A 66 6.09 -1.37 -0.19
N THR A 67 5.96 -2.67 0.08
CA THR A 67 6.32 -3.73 -0.87
C THR A 67 5.41 -3.71 -2.10
N THR A 68 4.09 -3.62 -1.90
CA THR A 68 3.12 -3.48 -2.99
C THR A 68 3.40 -2.21 -3.80
N LYS A 69 3.72 -1.10 -3.15
CA LYS A 69 4.13 0.15 -3.82
C LYS A 69 5.38 -0.05 -4.69
N LEU A 70 6.44 -0.65 -4.16
CA LEU A 70 7.68 -0.92 -4.91
C LEU A 70 7.42 -1.87 -6.09
N GLN A 71 6.59 -2.89 -5.91
CA GLN A 71 6.19 -3.80 -6.99
C GLN A 71 5.43 -3.07 -8.10
N LEU A 72 4.48 -2.19 -7.76
CA LEU A 72 3.72 -1.42 -8.73
C LEU A 72 4.61 -0.40 -9.48
N GLN A 73 5.52 0.28 -8.79
CA GLN A 73 6.50 1.17 -9.43
C GLN A 73 7.44 0.41 -10.37
N THR A 74 7.90 -0.77 -9.95
CA THR A 74 8.74 -1.63 -10.80
C THR A 74 7.96 -2.08 -12.03
N LYS A 75 6.72 -2.52 -11.85
CA LYS A 75 5.81 -2.93 -12.94
C LYS A 75 5.55 -1.78 -13.90
N LEU A 76 5.39 -0.54 -13.41
CA LEU A 76 5.24 0.65 -14.24
C LEU A 76 6.49 0.92 -15.09
N HIS A 77 7.68 0.77 -14.51
CA HIS A 77 8.95 1.02 -15.22
C HIS A 77 9.34 -0.07 -16.21
N THR A 78 8.96 -1.32 -15.95
CA THR A 78 9.22 -2.48 -16.82
C THR A 78 8.09 -2.73 -17.81
N MET A 79 6.97 -2.01 -17.70
CA MET A 79 5.85 -2.18 -18.60
C MET A 79 6.28 -1.85 -20.03
N SER A 80 6.14 -2.83 -20.93
CA SER A 80 6.25 -2.66 -22.37
C SER A 80 4.97 -3.15 -23.03
N MET A 81 4.70 -2.58 -24.20
CA MET A 81 3.64 -3.08 -25.07
C MET A 81 4.12 -4.38 -25.72
N HIS A 82 3.29 -5.42 -25.69
CA HIS A 82 3.64 -6.70 -26.29
C HIS A 82 3.56 -6.62 -27.83
N ASP A 83 4.32 -7.48 -28.51
CA ASP A 83 4.22 -7.62 -29.96
C ASP A 83 2.84 -8.19 -30.36
N GLY A 84 2.10 -7.41 -31.14
CA GLY A 84 0.71 -7.73 -31.53
C GLY A 84 -0.38 -7.16 -30.61
N GLU A 85 -0.04 -6.54 -29.49
CA GLU A 85 -1.03 -5.85 -28.64
C GLU A 85 -1.58 -4.59 -29.33
N SER A 86 -2.82 -4.19 -29.05
CA SER A 86 -3.36 -2.90 -29.49
C SER A 86 -2.93 -1.78 -28.53
N VAL A 87 -2.78 -0.56 -29.05
CA VAL A 87 -2.43 0.60 -28.20
C VAL A 87 -3.51 0.84 -27.15
N GLU A 88 -4.78 0.60 -27.48
CA GLU A 88 -5.91 0.70 -26.54
C GLU A 88 -5.80 -0.30 -25.39
N ALA A 89 -5.48 -1.57 -25.67
CA ALA A 89 -5.29 -2.59 -24.63
C ALA A 89 -4.10 -2.24 -23.72
N PHE A 90 -3.02 -1.73 -24.30
CA PHE A 90 -1.86 -1.25 -23.54
C PHE A 90 -2.24 -0.08 -22.63
N LEU A 91 -2.90 0.96 -23.17
CA LEU A 91 -3.35 2.12 -22.38
C LEU A 91 -4.32 1.73 -21.26
N ARG A 92 -5.19 0.75 -21.50
CA ARG A 92 -6.08 0.22 -20.48
C ARG A 92 -5.31 -0.43 -19.33
N ARG A 93 -4.28 -1.23 -19.62
CA ARG A 93 -3.40 -1.82 -18.57
C ARG A 93 -2.68 -0.73 -17.76
N VAL A 94 -2.27 0.38 -18.41
CA VAL A 94 -1.64 1.51 -17.72
C VAL A 94 -2.65 2.22 -16.81
N ALA A 95 -3.88 2.42 -17.28
CA ALA A 95 -4.95 3.02 -16.50
C ALA A 95 -5.35 2.17 -15.29
N GLU A 96 -5.42 0.84 -15.45
CA GLU A 96 -5.62 -0.12 -14.36
C GLU A 96 -4.49 0.02 -13.31
N LEU A 97 -3.23 0.05 -13.75
CA LEU A 97 -2.08 0.23 -12.86
C LEU A 97 -2.07 1.59 -12.14
N ARG A 98 -2.51 2.66 -12.82
CA ARG A 98 -2.70 3.99 -12.20
C ARG A 98 -3.77 3.94 -11.11
N ALA A 99 -4.88 3.24 -11.35
CA ALA A 99 -5.94 3.08 -10.38
C ALA A 99 -5.46 2.29 -9.15
N GLU A 100 -4.66 1.23 -9.35
CA GLU A 100 -4.02 0.48 -8.26
C GLU A 100 -3.10 1.39 -7.42
N LEU A 101 -2.22 2.18 -8.05
CA LEU A 101 -1.34 3.13 -7.35
C LEU A 101 -2.12 4.23 -6.61
N SER A 102 -3.19 4.74 -7.22
CA SER A 102 -4.07 5.72 -6.58
C SER A 102 -4.80 5.13 -5.37
N ALA A 103 -5.18 3.85 -5.39
CA ALA A 103 -5.80 3.17 -4.26
C ALA A 103 -4.84 3.02 -3.07
N LEU A 104 -3.52 2.97 -3.33
CA LEU A 104 -2.47 2.97 -2.31
C LEU A 104 -2.15 4.38 -1.77
N GLY A 105 -2.83 5.42 -2.26
CA GLY A 105 -2.65 6.80 -1.80
C GLY A 105 -1.52 7.57 -2.49
N GLU A 106 -0.93 7.04 -3.56
CA GLU A 106 0.03 7.77 -4.39
C GLU A 106 -0.53 8.01 -5.79
N PRO A 107 -1.14 9.18 -6.04
CA PRO A 107 -1.58 9.53 -7.39
C PRO A 107 -0.36 9.70 -8.29
N VAL A 108 -0.27 8.89 -9.34
CA VAL A 108 0.74 9.07 -10.39
C VAL A 108 0.33 10.24 -11.27
N ASP A 109 1.22 11.24 -11.37
CA ASP A 109 1.06 12.39 -12.25
C ASP A 109 1.16 11.94 -13.72
N ASP A 110 0.28 12.48 -14.56
CA ASP A 110 0.28 12.26 -16.00
C ASP A 110 1.63 12.68 -16.63
N LYS A 111 2.34 13.63 -16.01
CA LYS A 111 3.70 14.03 -16.42
C LYS A 111 4.74 12.91 -16.36
N LEU A 112 4.55 11.93 -15.49
CA LEU A 112 5.40 10.73 -15.42
C LEU A 112 4.84 9.59 -16.28
N LEU A 113 3.52 9.49 -16.32
CA LEU A 113 2.82 8.41 -17.03
C LEU A 113 2.97 8.53 -18.56
N VAL A 114 2.90 9.75 -19.11
CA VAL A 114 3.08 10.02 -20.54
C VAL A 114 4.46 9.57 -21.05
N PRO A 115 5.61 10.02 -20.51
CA PRO A 115 6.91 9.56 -21.01
C PRO A 115 7.15 8.06 -20.79
N LEU A 116 6.58 7.47 -19.73
CA LEU A 116 6.67 6.03 -19.48
C LEU A 116 5.90 5.21 -20.52
N THR A 117 4.67 5.63 -20.85
CA THR A 117 3.87 4.99 -21.91
C THR A 117 4.51 5.18 -23.29
N LEU A 118 5.08 6.35 -23.57
CA LEU A 118 5.81 6.61 -24.81
C LEU A 118 7.06 5.72 -24.93
N ARG A 119 7.81 5.51 -23.84
CA ARG A 119 8.98 4.60 -23.84
C ARG A 119 8.60 3.13 -24.00
N ALA A 120 7.44 2.74 -23.51
CA ALA A 120 6.93 1.38 -23.54
C ALA A 120 6.35 0.96 -24.91
N LEU A 121 6.13 1.93 -25.82
CA LEU A 121 5.64 1.68 -27.16
C LEU A 121 6.76 1.07 -28.05
N PRO A 122 6.44 0.10 -28.92
CA PRO A 122 7.42 -0.52 -29.80
C PRO A 122 7.95 0.47 -30.83
N SER A 123 9.15 0.21 -31.37
CA SER A 123 9.85 1.07 -32.33
C SER A 123 9.03 1.49 -33.55
N ARG A 124 7.99 0.73 -33.92
CA ARG A 124 7.02 1.08 -34.97
C ARG A 124 6.25 2.38 -34.72
N PHE A 125 6.13 2.82 -33.46
CA PHE A 125 5.49 4.08 -33.09
C PHE A 125 6.49 5.20 -32.80
N GLN A 126 7.80 4.95 -32.83
CA GLN A 126 8.80 6.00 -32.54
C GLN A 126 8.65 7.21 -33.46
N THR A 127 8.36 7.01 -34.74
CA THR A 127 8.14 8.11 -35.69
C THR A 127 6.95 9.00 -35.28
N LEU A 128 5.87 8.41 -34.77
CA LEU A 128 4.70 9.15 -34.28
C LEU A 128 4.97 9.82 -32.93
N ILE A 129 5.78 9.18 -32.07
CA ILE A 129 6.21 9.77 -30.81
C ILE A 129 7.06 11.01 -31.09
N THR A 130 8.06 10.91 -31.96
CA THR A 130 8.95 12.02 -32.31
C THR A 130 8.18 13.20 -32.91
N THR A 131 7.20 12.98 -33.79
CA THR A 131 6.39 14.08 -34.34
C THR A 131 5.49 14.73 -33.29
N LEU A 132 4.94 13.95 -32.34
CA LEU A 132 4.14 14.46 -31.22
C LEU A 132 4.96 15.25 -30.20
N THR A 133 6.19 14.84 -29.88
CA THR A 133 7.06 15.63 -28.98
C THR A 133 7.55 16.91 -29.62
N ILE A 134 7.78 16.92 -30.94
CA ILE A 134 8.20 18.12 -31.68
C ILE A 134 7.07 19.16 -31.75
N THR A 135 5.83 18.73 -31.95
CA THR A 135 4.66 19.65 -32.04
C THR A 135 4.21 20.22 -30.69
N GLN A 136 4.65 19.65 -29.57
CA GLN A 136 4.39 20.18 -28.22
C GLN A 136 5.46 21.20 -27.75
N GLN A 137 6.48 21.47 -28.56
CA GLN A 137 7.50 22.51 -28.29
C GLN A 137 7.33 23.80 -29.11
N GLU A 138 6.32 23.88 -29.98
CA GLU A 138 5.94 25.11 -30.71
C GLU A 138 4.85 25.92 -29.99
#